data_AF-A0A6J4GJV0-F1
#
_entry.id   AF-A0A6J4GJV0-F1
#
_cell.length_a   1.000
_cell.length_b   1.000
_cell.length_c   1.000
_cell.angle_alpha   90.00
_cell.angle_beta   90.00
_cell.angle_gamma   90.00
#
_symmetry.space_group_name_H-M   'P 1'
#
loop_
_entity.id
_entity.type
_entity.pdbx_description
1 polymer ?
#
loop_
_entity_poly.entity_id
_entity_poly.type
_entity_poly.pdbx_seq_one_letter_code
_entity_poly.pdbx_strand_id
1 'polypeptide(L)'
;MRKLFTRYMFFLLISLFLLGYLLAYLFGDEKFYSMNKTVGWAFTVSNEILLNVFLAISQILFIFGYLIIFLLKRKTNYYISLAHFELIILTFYSINFDNFNVSLILGTMSIILFLINIFKSQK
;
A
#
# COMPACT_ATOMS: atom_id res chain seq x y z
N MET A 1 -22.22 13.99 -8.22
CA MET A 1 -21.15 12.98 -8.10
C MET A 1 -20.84 12.41 -9.48
N ARG A 2 -19.65 12.67 -10.04
CA ARG A 2 -19.30 12.34 -11.43
C ARG A 2 -19.01 10.82 -11.55
N LYS A 3 -19.81 10.10 -12.34
CA LYS A 3 -19.82 8.62 -12.49
C LYS A 3 -18.72 8.07 -13.43
N LEU A 4 -17.59 8.76 -13.58
CA LEU A 4 -16.52 8.36 -14.51
C LEU A 4 -15.64 7.20 -14.00
N PHE A 5 -15.77 6.83 -12.72
CA PHE A 5 -14.86 5.89 -12.06
C PHE A 5 -15.14 4.40 -12.31
N THR A 6 -16.29 4.05 -12.88
CA THR A 6 -16.83 2.68 -12.71
C THR A 6 -16.24 1.62 -13.63
N ARG A 7 -15.32 1.93 -14.55
CA ARG A 7 -14.69 0.87 -15.36
C ARG A 7 -13.19 1.04 -15.51
N TYR A 8 -12.70 2.16 -16.04
CA TYR A 8 -11.28 2.24 -16.47
C TYR A 8 -10.32 2.77 -15.40
N MET A 9 -10.77 3.57 -14.43
CA MET A 9 -9.87 4.19 -13.45
C MET A 9 -9.32 3.22 -12.40
N PHE A 10 -10.09 2.19 -12.02
CA PHE A 10 -9.56 1.11 -11.19
C PHE A 10 -8.43 0.36 -11.89
N PHE A 11 -8.64 0.01 -13.18
CA PHE A 11 -7.58 -0.60 -13.99
C PHE A 11 -6.38 0.33 -14.18
N LEU A 12 -6.60 1.65 -14.28
CA LEU A 12 -5.52 2.64 -14.37
C LEU A 12 -4.72 2.74 -13.06
N LEU A 13 -5.39 2.76 -11.90
CA LEU A 13 -4.73 2.80 -10.59
C LEU A 13 -3.95 1.50 -10.32
N ILE A 14 -4.53 0.35 -10.66
CA ILE A 14 -3.83 -0.93 -10.59
C ILE A 14 -2.68 -0.99 -11.58
N SER A 15 -2.86 -0.52 -12.82
CA SER A 15 -1.77 -0.56 -13.80
C SER A 15 -0.63 0.38 -13.42
N LEU A 16 -0.94 1.56 -12.85
CA LEU A 16 0.07 2.46 -12.29
C LEU A 16 0.81 1.81 -11.11
N PHE A 17 0.09 1.13 -10.23
CA PHE A 17 0.71 0.40 -9.12
C PHE A 17 1.62 -0.73 -9.62
N LEU A 18 1.15 -1.56 -10.57
CA LEU A 18 1.93 -2.63 -11.18
C LEU A 18 3.15 -2.10 -11.94
N LEU A 19 2.98 -0.99 -12.68
CA LEU A 19 4.07 -0.32 -13.38
C LEU A 19 5.12 0.18 -12.38
N GLY A 20 4.69 0.82 -11.29
CA GLY A 20 5.57 1.27 -10.23
C GLY A 20 6.34 0.12 -9.58
N TYR A 21 5.66 -0.99 -9.29
CA TYR A 21 6.30 -2.21 -8.79
C TYR A 21 7.32 -2.80 -9.79
N LEU A 22 6.96 -2.87 -11.07
CA LEU A 22 7.82 -3.43 -12.11
C LEU A 22 9.05 -2.53 -12.35
N LEU A 23 8.88 -1.22 -12.32
CA LEU A 23 10.01 -0.28 -12.38
C LEU A 23 10.91 -0.40 -11.15
N ALA A 24 10.33 -0.53 -9.95
CA ALA A 24 11.10 -0.76 -8.73
C ALA A 24 11.84 -2.12 -8.74
N TYR A 25 11.27 -3.16 -9.35
CA TYR A 25 11.93 -4.45 -9.51
C TYR A 25 13.06 -4.42 -10.53
N LEU A 26 12.86 -3.74 -11.67
CA LEU A 26 13.86 -3.68 -12.75
C LEU A 26 15.02 -2.73 -12.47
N PHE A 27 14.76 -1.63 -11.76
CA PHE A 27 15.73 -0.55 -11.51
C PHE A 27 16.06 -0.34 -10.04
N GLY A 28 15.48 -1.13 -9.14
CA GLY A 28 15.78 -1.05 -7.71
C GLY A 28 17.12 -1.71 -7.43
N ASP A 29 18.01 -0.99 -6.74
CA ASP A 29 19.20 -1.59 -6.16
C ASP A 29 18.75 -2.59 -5.08
N GLU A 30 18.87 -3.89 -5.38
CA GLU A 30 18.58 -4.96 -4.43
C GLU A 30 19.55 -4.89 -3.25
N LYS A 31 19.23 -4.09 -2.23
CA LYS A 31 19.81 -4.23 -0.90
C LYS A 31 19.24 -5.50 -0.29
N PHE A 32 19.82 -6.64 -0.63
CA PHE A 32 19.63 -7.87 0.14
C PHE A 32 20.06 -7.57 1.57
N TYR A 33 19.09 -7.37 2.46
CA TYR A 33 19.34 -7.43 3.90
C TYR A 33 19.88 -8.83 4.19
N SER A 34 21.20 -8.96 4.26
CA SER A 34 21.87 -10.20 4.56
C SER A 34 21.39 -10.66 5.93
N MET A 35 20.51 -11.66 5.96
CA MET A 35 20.19 -12.42 7.17
C MET A 35 21.50 -13.05 7.64
N ASN A 36 22.13 -12.43 8.64
CA ASN A 36 23.31 -12.97 9.30
C ASN A 36 22.88 -14.28 10.01
N LYS A 37 23.20 -15.42 9.40
CA LYS A 37 22.78 -16.77 9.84
C LYS A 37 23.40 -17.25 11.16
N THR A 38 24.19 -16.41 11.85
CA THR A 38 25.18 -16.89 12.81
C THR A 38 24.81 -16.77 14.29
N VAL A 39 23.64 -16.25 14.65
CA VAL A 39 23.20 -16.22 16.06
C VAL A 39 21.76 -16.70 16.13
N GLY A 40 21.48 -17.62 17.07
CA GLY A 40 20.18 -18.27 17.24
C GLY A 40 19.01 -17.29 17.23
N TRP A 41 17.82 -17.81 16.91
CA TRP A 41 16.60 -17.06 16.60
C TRP A 41 16.12 -16.19 17.78
N ALA A 42 16.82 -15.11 18.07
CA ALA A 42 16.32 -13.98 18.80
C ALA A 42 15.58 -13.15 17.76
N PHE A 43 14.27 -13.36 17.63
CA PHE A 43 13.39 -12.44 16.91
C PHE A 43 13.40 -11.10 17.64
N THR A 44 14.42 -10.29 17.36
CA THR A 44 14.36 -8.87 17.66
C THR A 44 13.39 -8.29 16.64
N VAL A 45 12.19 -7.95 17.10
CA VAL A 45 11.20 -7.23 16.28
C VAL A 45 11.79 -5.86 16.00
N SER A 46 12.52 -5.73 14.89
CA SER A 46 13.00 -4.44 14.42
C SER A 46 11.82 -3.64 13.90
N ASN A 47 11.89 -2.32 14.03
CA ASN A 47 10.89 -1.40 13.45
C ASN A 47 10.74 -1.61 11.93
N GLU A 48 11.77 -2.11 11.26
CA GLU A 48 11.77 -2.50 9.85
C GLU A 48 10.81 -3.66 9.55
N ILE A 49 10.80 -4.70 10.38
CA ILE A 49 9.89 -5.85 10.20
C ILE A 49 8.43 -5.38 10.35
N LEU A 50 8.16 -4.59 11.39
CA LEU A 50 6.82 -4.01 11.62
C LEU A 50 6.37 -3.16 10.43
N LEU A 51 7.23 -2.24 9.98
CA LEU A 51 6.96 -1.39 8.83
C LEU A 51 6.67 -2.18 7.56
N ASN A 52 7.46 -3.22 7.27
CA ASN A 52 7.27 -4.08 6.10
C ASN A 52 5.90 -4.79 6.15
N VAL A 53 5.47 -5.25 7.33
CA VAL A 53 4.14 -5.84 7.51
C VAL A 53 3.03 -4.83 7.22
N PHE A 54 3.11 -3.61 7.76
CA PHE A 54 2.11 -2.57 7.52
C PHE A 54 2.03 -2.17 6.03
N LEU A 55 3.18 -2.05 5.38
CA LEU A 55 3.26 -1.71 3.98
C LEU A 55 2.69 -2.82 3.10
N ALA A 56 3.06 -4.08 3.37
CA ALA A 56 2.51 -5.25 2.67
C ALA A 56 0.98 -5.35 2.83
N ILE A 57 0.46 -5.17 4.05
CA ILE A 57 -0.99 -5.17 4.31
C ILE A 57 -1.65 -4.06 3.49
N SER A 58 -1.11 -2.84 3.53
CA SER A 58 -1.70 -1.72 2.78
C SER A 58 -1.72 -1.97 1.27
N GLN A 59 -0.68 -2.58 0.71
CA GLN A 59 -0.62 -2.95 -0.70
C GLN A 59 -1.62 -4.06 -1.06
N ILE A 60 -1.75 -5.08 -0.21
CA ILE A 60 -2.74 -6.17 -0.38
C ILE A 60 -4.15 -5.59 -0.36
N LEU A 61 -4.46 -4.70 0.59
CA LEU A 61 -5.75 -4.01 0.66
C LEU A 61 -5.99 -3.14 -0.57
N PHE A 62 -4.95 -2.49 -1.10
CA PHE A 62 -5.06 -1.71 -2.31
C PHE A 62 -5.41 -2.57 -3.53
N ILE A 63 -4.70 -3.67 -3.76
CA ILE A 63 -4.93 -4.52 -4.93
C ILE A 63 -6.20 -5.35 -4.74
N PHE A 64 -6.21 -6.23 -3.74
CA PHE A 64 -7.28 -7.21 -3.56
C PHE A 64 -8.52 -6.59 -2.93
N GLY A 65 -8.34 -5.67 -1.99
CA GLY A 65 -9.46 -5.02 -1.33
C GLY A 65 -10.30 -4.20 -2.30
N TYR A 66 -9.70 -3.33 -3.11
CA TYR A 66 -10.44 -2.60 -4.14
C TYR A 66 -10.93 -3.49 -5.28
N LEU A 67 -10.21 -4.58 -5.63
CA LEU A 67 -10.70 -5.57 -6.59
C LEU A 67 -12.00 -6.22 -6.12
N ILE A 68 -12.06 -6.65 -4.86
CA ILE A 68 -13.27 -7.24 -4.26
C ILE A 68 -14.41 -6.22 -4.30
N ILE A 69 -14.17 -4.97 -3.89
CA ILE A 69 -15.19 -3.92 -3.91
C ILE A 69 -15.71 -3.67 -5.32
N PHE A 70 -14.81 -3.66 -6.31
CA PHE A 70 -15.15 -3.53 -7.73
C PHE A 70 -16.00 -4.71 -8.23
N LEU A 71 -15.63 -5.95 -7.90
CA LEU A 71 -16.40 -7.16 -8.24
C LEU A 71 -17.79 -7.16 -7.59
N LEU A 72 -17.90 -6.64 -6.37
CA LEU A 72 -19.18 -6.42 -5.67
C LEU A 72 -20.01 -5.26 -6.25
N LYS A 73 -19.49 -4.57 -7.29
CA LYS A 73 -20.12 -3.42 -7.96
C LYS A 73 -20.45 -2.26 -7.01
N ARG A 74 -19.77 -2.17 -5.87
CA ARG A 74 -19.99 -1.08 -4.91
C ARG A 74 -19.19 0.15 -5.35
N LYS A 75 -19.75 1.33 -5.08
CA LYS A 75 -19.11 2.62 -5.40
C LYS A 75 -18.21 3.03 -4.25
N THR A 76 -16.96 3.38 -4.53
CA THR A 76 -16.02 3.95 -3.56
C THR A 76 -15.90 5.46 -3.74
N ASN A 77 -15.44 6.15 -2.70
CA ASN A 77 -15.14 7.57 -2.81
C ASN A 77 -13.77 7.75 -3.47
N TYR A 78 -13.75 8.45 -4.60
CA TYR A 78 -12.54 8.71 -5.38
C TYR A 78 -11.42 9.33 -4.54
N TYR A 79 -11.70 10.42 -3.85
CA TYR A 79 -10.68 11.18 -3.13
C TYR A 79 -10.04 10.35 -2.02
N ILE A 80 -10.81 9.43 -1.42
CA ILE A 80 -10.31 8.53 -0.38
C ILE A 80 -9.45 7.42 -1.00
N SER A 81 -9.87 6.84 -2.13
CA SER A 81 -9.07 5.82 -2.84
C SER A 81 -7.74 6.39 -3.32
N LEU A 82 -7.75 7.61 -3.85
CA LEU A 82 -6.55 8.31 -4.32
C LEU A 82 -5.62 8.66 -3.15
N ALA A 83 -6.14 9.24 -2.07
CA ALA A 83 -5.35 9.54 -0.88
C ALA A 83 -4.71 8.29 -0.26
N HIS A 84 -5.43 7.17 -0.26
CA HIS A 84 -4.87 5.89 0.19
C HIS A 84 -3.72 5.41 -0.71
N PHE A 85 -3.84 5.51 -2.03
CA PHE A 85 -2.75 5.21 -2.96
C PHE A 85 -1.55 6.14 -2.77
N GLU A 86 -1.78 7.44 -2.64
CA GLU A 86 -0.72 8.43 -2.39
C GLU A 86 0.00 8.16 -1.08
N LEU A 87 -0.71 7.79 0.00
CA LEU A 87 -0.08 7.41 1.26
C LEU A 87 0.81 6.18 1.13
N ILE A 88 0.45 5.19 0.30
CA ILE A 88 1.32 4.03 0.04
C ILE A 88 2.63 4.48 -0.62
N ILE A 89 2.55 5.36 -1.62
CA ILE A 89 3.74 5.92 -2.30
C ILE A 89 4.58 6.73 -1.33
N LEU A 90 3.96 7.61 -0.55
CA LEU A 90 4.64 8.50 0.38
C LEU A 90 5.30 7.70 1.51
N THR A 91 4.66 6.62 1.96
CA THR A 91 5.26 5.65 2.88
C THR A 91 6.50 5.02 2.25
N PHE A 92 6.41 4.53 1.02
CA PHE A 92 7.55 3.92 0.32
C PHE A 92 8.71 4.92 0.14
N TYR A 93 8.41 6.17 -0.22
CA TYR A 93 9.41 7.22 -0.34
C TYR A 93 10.09 7.55 1.00
N SER A 94 9.31 7.63 2.08
CA SER A 94 9.81 7.91 3.44
C SER A 94 10.78 6.83 3.95
N ILE A 95 10.62 5.58 3.52
CA ILE A 95 11.54 4.49 3.86
C ILE A 95 12.95 4.75 3.30
N ASN A 96 13.07 5.38 2.13
CA ASN A 96 14.38 5.68 1.54
C ASN A 96 15.19 6.73 2.32
N PHE A 97 14.57 7.45 3.25
CA PHE A 97 15.22 8.42 4.14
C PHE A 97 15.43 7.88 5.57
N ASP A 98 15.30 6.57 5.78
CA ASP A 98 15.43 5.89 7.07
C ASP A 98 14.50 6.45 8.17
N ASN A 99 13.40 7.11 7.77
CA ASN A 99 12.48 7.76 8.70
C ASN A 99 11.35 6.81 9.12
N PHE A 100 11.71 5.77 9.87
CA PHE A 100 10.84 4.65 10.24
C PHE A 100 9.55 5.06 10.95
N ASN A 101 9.62 6.03 11.88
CA ASN A 101 8.45 6.49 12.62
C ASN A 101 7.41 7.15 11.72
N VAL A 102 7.87 8.00 10.79
CA VAL A 102 6.98 8.67 9.83
C VAL A 102 6.37 7.64 8.88
N SER A 103 7.17 6.71 8.37
CA SER A 103 6.68 5.64 7.49
C SER A 103 5.62 4.77 8.17
N LEU A 104 5.79 4.45 9.46
CA LEU A 104 4.80 3.66 10.22
C LEU A 104 3.48 4.43 10.41
N ILE A 105 3.55 5.74 10.70
CA ILE A 105 2.36 6.61 10.80
C ILE A 105 1.62 6.69 9.46
N LEU A 106 2.34 6.87 8.35
CA LEU A 106 1.74 6.92 7.02
C LEU A 106 1.11 5.58 6.62
N GLY A 107 1.79 4.46 6.90
CA GLY A 107 1.28 3.11 6.63
C GLY A 107 0.01 2.80 7.44
N THR A 108 -0.02 3.17 8.73
CA THR A 108 -1.23 3.02 9.57
C THR A 108 -2.38 3.90 9.08
N MET A 109 -2.12 5.17 8.77
CA MET A 109 -3.12 6.07 8.17
C MET A 109 -3.69 5.53 6.86
N SER A 110 -2.83 4.91 6.03
CA SER A 110 -3.25 4.29 4.78
C SER A 110 -4.31 3.20 5.02
N ILE A 111 -4.07 2.29 5.96
CA ILE A 111 -5.04 1.23 6.31
C ILE A 111 -6.35 1.83 6.82
N ILE A 112 -6.29 2.87 7.67
CA ILE A 112 -7.47 3.55 8.19
C ILE A 112 -8.31 4.15 7.05
N LEU A 113 -7.67 4.83 6.08
CA LEU A 113 -8.38 5.38 4.92
C LEU A 113 -9.08 4.30 4.10
N PHE A 114 -8.43 3.15 3.91
CA PHE A 114 -9.04 2.02 3.22
C PHE A 114 -10.32 1.55 3.93
N LEU A 115 -10.27 1.36 5.25
CA LEU A 115 -11.43 0.96 6.05
C LEU A 115 -12.56 2.00 5.95
N ILE A 116 -12.24 3.29 6.09
CA ILE A 116 -13.22 4.37 5.94
C ILE A 116 -13.88 4.31 4.55
N ASN A 117 -13.11 4.04 3.51
CA ASN A 117 -13.64 3.96 2.15
C ASN A 117 -14.59 2.77 1.97
N ILE A 118 -14.28 1.61 2.58
CA ILE A 118 -15.18 0.46 2.61
C ILE A 118 -16.49 0.79 3.32
N PHE A 119 -16.42 1.39 4.52
CA PHE A 119 -17.61 1.71 5.30
C PHE A 119 -18.50 2.73 4.60
N LYS A 120 -17.90 3.72 3.92
CA LYS A 120 -18.63 4.71 3.11
C LYS A 120 -19.07 4.19 1.76
N SER A 121 -18.60 3.01 1.33
CA SER A 121 -18.95 2.46 0.04
C SER A 121 -20.42 2.06 0.00
N GLN A 122 -21.16 2.56 -0.99
CA GLN A 122 -22.59 2.27 -1.17
C GLN A 122 -22.78 1.28 -2.33
N LYS A 123 -23.88 0.50 -2.30
CA LYS A 123 -24.31 -0.31 -3.44
C LYS A 123 -24.73 0.56 -4.64
#